data_AF-A0A7V4IHE1-F1
#
_entry.id   AF-A0A7V4IHE1-F1
#
_cell.length_a   1.000
_cell.length_b   1.000
_cell.length_c   1.000
_cell.angle_alpha   90.00
_cell.angle_beta   90.00
_cell.angle_gamma   90.00
#
_symmetry.space_group_name_H-M   'P 1'
#
loop_
_entity.id
_entity.type
_entity.pdbx_description
1 polymer ?
#
loop_
_entity_poly.entity_id
_entity_poly.type
_entity_poly.pdbx_seq_one_letter_code
_entity_poly.pdbx_strand_id
1 'polypeptide(L)'
;MRLLEAILAANQRAPADGPVEPALDAHASALPLVALTCIDARLNHRLPGRLGVPADQFIWLRNAGNIITGPLSSTMRSLALACAVKGGKEIAVIGHSDCLVAKNSTMQLLESFARLGVDRARLPDNLNDFFGIFSSERQNVLRACEHIRASPLIGPKIPVHGLLLDLGTGRLEWLVNGYETFTSTATEFTAALKENLDKAQAALGDLEGFKLGEMKFPDARIGEAASQVESFLPKLEPVLQKIEDVVVAHPEAQTPKQLVVEAAKDAARDFARHIVRTRTYKVIGDDKRLYGPITGEKLLQWIAEERVDGKTPVQVEGSTEWRPLEKLAEAVKQNIPLPPPLTPKPGFGFKRPGQR
;
A
#
# COMPACT_ATOMS: atom_id res chain seq x y z
N MET A 1 26.54 -1.30 -2.11
CA MET A 1 25.81 -0.53 -3.15
C MET A 1 24.49 -1.25 -3.39
N ARG A 2 23.38 -0.52 -3.46
CA ARG A 2 22.04 -1.05 -3.75
C ARG A 2 21.75 -0.98 -5.26
N LEU A 3 20.66 -1.60 -5.72
CA LEU A 3 20.34 -1.74 -7.15
C LEU A 3 20.37 -0.40 -7.90
N LEU A 4 19.62 0.60 -7.44
CA LEU A 4 19.55 1.90 -8.14
C LEU A 4 20.86 2.68 -8.07
N GLU A 5 21.63 2.54 -6.99
CA GLU A 5 22.97 3.13 -6.90
C GLU A 5 23.89 2.55 -7.97
N ALA A 6 23.83 1.23 -8.20
CA ALA A 6 24.61 0.55 -9.23
C ALA A 6 24.19 0.97 -10.66
N ILE A 7 22.88 1.05 -10.92
CA ILE A 7 22.33 1.52 -12.20
C ILE A 7 22.80 2.94 -12.50
N LEU A 8 22.68 3.87 -11.54
CA LEU A 8 23.08 5.26 -11.76
C LEU A 8 24.60 5.40 -11.90
N ALA A 9 25.39 4.70 -11.08
CA ALA A 9 26.85 4.70 -11.21
C ALA A 9 27.33 4.16 -12.57
N ALA A 10 26.65 3.16 -13.13
CA ALA A 10 26.92 2.66 -14.47
C ALA A 10 26.48 3.68 -15.54
N ASN A 11 25.28 4.26 -15.39
CA ASN A 11 24.75 5.26 -16.32
C ASN A 11 25.63 6.51 -16.43
N GLN A 12 26.20 6.97 -15.31
CA GLN A 12 27.07 8.16 -15.29
C GLN A 12 28.45 7.92 -15.94
N ARG A 13 28.92 6.66 -15.96
CA ARG A 13 30.16 6.26 -16.62
C ARG A 13 29.98 5.91 -18.09
N ALA A 14 28.78 5.47 -18.47
CA ALA A 14 28.49 5.09 -19.85
C ALA A 14 28.51 6.31 -20.79
N PRO A 15 28.92 6.14 -22.07
CA PRO A 15 28.81 7.18 -23.07
C PRO A 15 27.34 7.56 -23.32
N ALA A 16 27.11 8.77 -23.84
CA ALA A 16 25.77 9.38 -23.91
C ALA A 16 24.72 8.52 -24.65
N ASP A 17 25.12 7.88 -25.76
CA ASP A 17 24.25 7.04 -26.58
C ASP A 17 24.55 5.53 -26.47
N GLY A 18 25.38 5.12 -25.51
CA GLY A 18 25.72 3.70 -25.32
C GLY A 18 24.79 2.97 -24.34
N PRO A 19 24.74 1.63 -24.41
CA PRO A 19 24.10 0.83 -23.38
C PRO A 19 24.83 0.96 -22.04
N VAL A 20 24.08 0.83 -20.97
CA VAL A 20 24.54 0.80 -19.59
C VAL A 20 24.58 -0.64 -19.14
N GLU A 21 25.70 -1.05 -18.55
CA GLU A 21 25.88 -2.42 -18.02
C GLU A 21 26.18 -2.32 -16.52
N PRO A 22 25.15 -2.25 -15.67
CA PRO A 22 25.33 -2.36 -14.23
C PRO A 22 25.65 -3.81 -13.87
N ALA A 23 26.48 -4.02 -12.85
CA ALA A 23 26.75 -5.35 -12.32
C ALA A 23 25.54 -5.84 -11.49
N LEU A 24 24.55 -6.43 -12.16
CA LEU A 24 23.26 -6.77 -11.56
C LEU A 24 23.22 -8.13 -10.84
N ASP A 25 24.20 -9.00 -11.05
CA ASP A 25 24.22 -10.35 -10.44
C ASP A 25 24.16 -10.29 -8.90
N ALA A 26 24.81 -9.31 -8.30
CA ALA A 26 24.79 -9.07 -6.85
C ALA A 26 23.47 -8.46 -6.34
N HIS A 27 22.52 -8.14 -7.23
CA HIS A 27 21.27 -7.45 -6.95
C HIS A 27 20.03 -8.25 -7.34
N ALA A 28 20.16 -9.56 -7.58
CA ALA A 28 19.05 -10.43 -7.97
C ALA A 28 17.85 -10.39 -7.00
N SER A 29 18.10 -10.21 -5.70
CA SER A 29 17.04 -10.09 -4.68
C SER A 29 16.25 -8.78 -4.74
N ALA A 30 16.80 -7.76 -5.39
CA ALA A 30 16.20 -6.43 -5.59
C ALA A 30 15.51 -6.30 -6.97
N LEU A 31 15.45 -7.37 -7.76
CA LEU A 31 14.74 -7.44 -9.03
C LEU A 31 13.46 -8.29 -8.87
N PRO A 32 12.38 -8.03 -9.65
CA PRO A 32 12.29 -7.09 -10.78
C PRO A 32 12.16 -5.62 -10.38
N LEU A 33 12.66 -4.73 -11.24
CA LEU A 33 12.44 -3.28 -11.15
C LEU A 33 11.12 -2.91 -11.83
N VAL A 34 10.24 -2.20 -11.12
CA VAL A 34 9.02 -1.61 -11.69
C VAL A 34 9.31 -0.18 -12.08
N ALA A 35 9.06 0.20 -13.33
CA ALA A 35 9.21 1.59 -13.78
C ALA A 35 7.90 2.16 -14.32
N LEU A 36 7.55 3.38 -13.89
CA LEU A 36 6.51 4.20 -14.51
C LEU A 36 7.16 5.34 -15.31
N THR A 37 6.87 5.40 -16.61
CA THR A 37 7.47 6.40 -17.50
C THR A 37 6.46 7.00 -18.49
N CYS A 38 6.90 7.99 -19.27
CA CYS A 38 6.08 8.58 -20.32
C CYS A 38 5.85 7.61 -21.50
N ILE A 39 4.73 7.79 -22.22
CA ILE A 39 4.44 7.13 -23.52
C ILE A 39 5.30 7.68 -24.68
N ASP A 40 6.19 8.64 -24.42
CA ASP A 40 7.08 9.20 -25.44
C ASP A 40 7.86 8.11 -26.18
N ALA A 41 7.69 8.05 -27.50
CA ALA A 41 8.26 6.98 -28.33
C ALA A 41 9.79 6.95 -28.30
N ARG A 42 10.46 8.07 -27.98
CA ARG A 42 11.91 8.15 -27.86
C ARG A 42 12.43 7.27 -26.72
N LEU A 43 11.61 7.03 -25.69
CA LEU A 43 12.00 6.18 -24.57
C LEU A 43 12.08 4.69 -24.93
N ASN A 44 11.38 4.23 -25.98
CA ASN A 44 11.27 2.81 -26.34
C ASN A 44 12.64 2.14 -26.51
N HIS A 45 13.56 2.82 -27.20
CA HIS A 45 14.90 2.31 -27.48
C HIS A 45 15.94 2.83 -26.48
N ARG A 46 15.71 4.00 -25.87
CA ARG A 46 16.68 4.62 -24.96
C ARG A 46 16.61 4.06 -23.55
N LEU A 47 15.43 4.06 -22.95
CA LEU A 47 15.31 3.83 -21.51
C LEU A 47 15.81 2.43 -21.07
N PRO A 48 15.44 1.31 -21.74
CA PRO A 48 15.95 0.00 -21.36
C PRO A 48 17.49 -0.06 -21.41
N GLY A 49 18.08 0.48 -22.48
CA GLY A 49 19.53 0.55 -22.63
C GLY A 49 20.22 1.47 -21.62
N ARG A 50 19.54 2.53 -21.16
CA ARG A 50 20.09 3.46 -20.15
C ARG A 50 19.94 3.00 -18.71
N LEU A 51 19.06 2.03 -18.45
CA LEU A 51 18.94 1.36 -17.15
C LEU A 51 19.80 0.09 -17.06
N GLY A 52 19.97 -0.62 -18.19
CA GLY A 52 20.73 -1.86 -18.22
C GLY A 52 20.07 -3.02 -17.48
N VAL A 53 18.77 -2.91 -17.17
CA VAL A 53 18.01 -3.97 -16.51
C VAL A 53 17.55 -4.99 -17.58
N PRO A 54 17.76 -6.30 -17.38
CA PRO A 54 17.29 -7.34 -18.28
C PRO A 54 15.79 -7.25 -18.53
N ALA A 55 15.35 -7.54 -19.75
CA ALA A 55 13.96 -7.36 -20.17
C ALA A 55 12.96 -8.18 -19.36
N ASP A 56 13.36 -9.37 -18.89
CA ASP A 56 12.57 -10.24 -18.02
C ASP A 56 12.49 -9.76 -16.56
N GLN A 57 13.38 -8.84 -16.16
CA GLN A 57 13.45 -8.22 -14.84
C GLN A 57 12.97 -6.76 -14.84
N PHE A 58 12.44 -6.27 -15.96
CA PHE A 58 12.00 -4.90 -16.14
C PHE A 58 10.48 -4.83 -16.36
N ILE A 59 9.74 -4.46 -15.32
CA ILE A 59 8.29 -4.29 -15.39
C ILE A 59 7.97 -2.84 -15.77
N TRP A 60 7.65 -2.62 -17.04
CA TRP A 60 7.55 -1.27 -17.60
C TRP A 60 6.11 -0.79 -17.80
N LEU A 61 5.67 0.12 -16.93
CA LEU A 61 4.39 0.82 -17.03
C LEU A 61 4.59 2.18 -17.72
N ARG A 62 3.61 2.57 -18.54
CA ARG A 62 3.68 3.80 -19.34
C ARG A 62 2.34 4.51 -19.40
N ASN A 63 2.36 5.82 -19.21
CA ASN A 63 1.22 6.70 -19.46
C ASN A 63 1.69 8.09 -19.93
N ALA A 64 0.77 8.97 -20.33
CA ALA A 64 1.13 10.33 -20.73
C ALA A 64 1.79 11.06 -19.55
N GLY A 65 3.05 11.47 -19.73
CA GLY A 65 3.78 12.27 -18.75
C GLY A 65 4.11 11.58 -17.43
N ASN A 66 4.07 10.23 -17.34
CA ASN A 66 4.32 9.49 -16.10
C ASN A 66 3.48 10.00 -14.90
N ILE A 67 2.25 10.41 -15.18
CA ILE A 67 1.34 11.07 -14.25
C ILE A 67 0.66 10.04 -13.35
N ILE A 68 0.52 10.39 -12.08
CA ILE A 68 -0.34 9.69 -11.12
C ILE A 68 -1.30 10.75 -10.59
N THR A 69 -2.60 10.58 -10.86
CA THR A 69 -3.63 11.55 -10.47
C THR A 69 -4.09 11.41 -9.02
N GLY A 70 -3.65 10.35 -8.33
CA GLY A 70 -3.87 10.19 -6.90
C GLY A 70 -3.51 8.79 -6.37
N PRO A 71 -3.53 8.62 -5.03
CA PRO A 71 -3.13 7.38 -4.36
C PRO A 71 -4.03 6.17 -4.63
N LEU A 72 -5.20 6.35 -5.22
CA LEU A 72 -6.11 5.25 -5.62
C LEU A 72 -6.46 5.29 -7.12
N SER A 73 -5.62 5.95 -7.92
CA SER A 73 -5.80 6.06 -9.37
C SER A 73 -5.61 4.73 -10.10
N SER A 74 -6.03 4.67 -11.37
CA SER A 74 -5.82 3.49 -12.22
C SER A 74 -4.34 3.13 -12.39
N THR A 75 -3.47 4.13 -12.54
CA THR A 75 -2.01 3.94 -12.57
C THR A 75 -1.49 3.35 -11.26
N MET A 76 -2.01 3.82 -10.12
CA MET A 76 -1.63 3.26 -8.82
C MET A 76 -2.03 1.80 -8.70
N ARG A 77 -3.25 1.45 -9.12
CA ARG A 77 -3.70 0.05 -9.13
C ARG A 77 -2.76 -0.82 -9.96
N SER A 78 -2.30 -0.35 -11.12
CA SER A 78 -1.34 -1.08 -11.95
C SER A 78 0.02 -1.22 -11.29
N LEU A 79 0.54 -0.18 -10.63
CA LEU A 79 1.79 -0.25 -9.85
C LEU A 79 1.68 -1.25 -8.70
N ALA A 80 0.59 -1.23 -7.95
CA ALA A 80 0.36 -2.16 -6.86
C ALA A 80 0.32 -3.61 -7.34
N LEU A 81 -0.34 -3.89 -8.48
CA LEU A 81 -0.35 -5.22 -9.07
C LEU A 81 1.02 -5.63 -9.62
N ALA A 82 1.84 -4.70 -10.13
CA ALA A 82 3.22 -4.98 -10.51
C ALA A 82 4.07 -5.43 -9.31
N CYS A 83 3.87 -4.84 -8.14
CA CYS A 83 4.52 -5.29 -6.91
C CYS A 83 3.93 -6.62 -6.41
N ALA A 84 2.62 -6.67 -6.17
CA ALA A 84 1.97 -7.78 -5.48
C ALA A 84 1.85 -9.06 -6.32
N VAL A 85 1.62 -8.94 -7.63
CA VAL A 85 1.38 -10.09 -8.52
C VAL A 85 2.63 -10.45 -9.34
N LYS A 86 3.41 -9.44 -9.76
CA LYS A 86 4.62 -9.66 -10.56
C LYS A 86 5.91 -9.64 -9.74
N GLY A 87 5.81 -9.46 -8.42
CA GLY A 87 6.93 -9.55 -7.49
C GLY A 87 7.90 -8.37 -7.55
N GLY A 88 7.50 -7.25 -8.15
CA GLY A 88 8.31 -6.04 -8.27
C GLY A 88 8.83 -5.57 -6.90
N LYS A 89 10.15 -5.39 -6.80
CA LYS A 89 10.86 -5.15 -5.53
C LYS A 89 11.08 -3.68 -5.23
N GLU A 90 11.22 -2.88 -6.27
CA GLU A 90 11.45 -1.44 -6.18
C GLU A 90 10.67 -0.73 -7.29
N ILE A 91 10.23 0.50 -7.04
CA ILE A 91 9.52 1.33 -8.01
C ILE A 91 10.40 2.51 -8.38
N ALA A 92 10.55 2.78 -9.68
CA ALA A 92 11.17 3.99 -10.21
C ALA A 92 10.17 4.77 -11.08
N VAL A 93 9.83 5.99 -10.66
CA VAL A 93 9.16 6.96 -11.53
C VAL A 93 10.23 7.67 -12.34
N ILE A 94 10.18 7.53 -13.67
CA ILE A 94 11.22 8.07 -14.55
C ILE A 94 10.57 9.07 -15.51
N GLY A 95 10.77 10.35 -15.21
CA GLY A 95 10.48 11.44 -16.13
C GLY A 95 11.59 11.58 -17.17
N HIS A 96 11.40 12.48 -18.13
CA HIS A 96 12.43 12.79 -19.11
C HIS A 96 12.45 14.28 -19.47
N SER A 97 13.60 14.80 -19.87
CA SER A 97 13.70 16.15 -20.44
C SER A 97 12.90 16.25 -21.75
N ASP A 98 12.47 17.46 -22.09
CA ASP A 98 11.75 17.73 -23.34
C ASP A 98 10.42 16.94 -23.45
N CYS A 99 9.65 16.89 -22.35
CA CYS A 99 8.38 16.17 -22.34
C CYS A 99 7.29 16.97 -23.05
N LEU A 100 6.73 16.42 -24.14
CA LEU A 100 5.65 17.09 -24.87
C LEU A 100 4.40 17.30 -24.02
N VAL A 101 4.11 16.39 -23.08
CA VAL A 101 2.98 16.56 -22.15
C VAL A 101 3.19 17.77 -21.24
N ALA A 102 4.42 17.97 -20.76
CA ALA A 102 4.78 19.12 -19.90
C ALA A 102 4.72 20.47 -20.64
N LYS A 103 4.94 20.45 -21.96
CA LYS A 103 4.99 21.64 -22.81
C LYS A 103 3.63 22.17 -23.25
N ASN A 104 2.54 21.47 -22.92
CA ASN A 104 1.20 21.86 -23.32
C ASN A 104 0.45 22.51 -22.15
N SER A 105 0.10 23.77 -22.31
CA SER A 105 -0.88 24.44 -21.46
C SER A 105 -2.28 23.85 -21.68
N THR A 106 -3.18 24.08 -20.72
CA THR A 106 -4.60 23.71 -20.82
C THR A 106 -5.25 24.28 -22.09
N MET A 107 -4.89 25.50 -22.48
CA MET A 107 -5.43 26.15 -23.68
C MET A 107 -4.94 25.46 -24.97
N GLN A 108 -3.66 25.13 -25.05
CA GLN A 108 -3.11 24.38 -26.19
C GLN A 108 -3.68 22.97 -26.28
N LEU A 109 -3.97 22.35 -25.14
CA LEU A 109 -4.64 21.05 -25.10
C LEU A 109 -6.08 21.15 -25.61
N LEU A 110 -6.83 22.17 -25.20
CA LEU A 110 -8.17 22.47 -25.71
C LEU A 110 -8.17 22.68 -27.23
N GLU A 111 -7.25 23.50 -27.73
CA GLU A 111 -7.10 23.74 -29.17
C GLU A 111 -6.75 22.44 -29.92
N SER A 112 -5.89 21.61 -29.33
CA SER A 112 -5.52 20.31 -29.91
C SER A 112 -6.70 19.35 -29.94
N PHE A 113 -7.51 19.28 -28.89
CA PHE A 113 -8.75 18.49 -28.88
C PHE A 113 -9.79 19.03 -29.86
N ALA A 114 -9.94 20.35 -29.97
CA ALA A 114 -10.82 20.97 -30.95
C ALA A 114 -10.42 20.61 -32.38
N ARG A 115 -9.11 20.62 -32.70
CA ARG A 115 -8.59 20.16 -34.00
C ARG A 115 -8.84 18.68 -34.29
N LEU A 116 -9.00 17.86 -33.23
CA LEU A 116 -9.42 16.46 -33.35
C LEU A 116 -10.95 16.30 -33.46
N GLY A 117 -11.72 17.39 -33.52
CA GLY A 117 -13.18 17.37 -33.58
C GLY A 117 -13.84 17.05 -32.23
N VAL A 118 -13.12 17.22 -31.11
CA VAL A 118 -13.67 17.02 -29.77
C VAL A 118 -14.26 18.33 -29.26
N ASP A 119 -15.58 18.35 -29.07
CA ASP A 119 -16.30 19.48 -28.49
C ASP A 119 -15.89 19.69 -27.02
N ARG A 120 -15.68 20.96 -26.63
CA ARG A 120 -15.40 21.38 -25.25
C ARG A 120 -16.43 20.85 -24.26
N ALA A 121 -17.70 20.75 -24.65
CA ALA A 121 -18.79 20.26 -23.80
C ALA A 121 -18.66 18.77 -23.43
N ARG A 122 -17.86 18.00 -24.18
CA ARG A 122 -17.59 16.57 -23.91
C ARG A 122 -16.34 16.35 -23.07
N LEU A 123 -15.56 17.39 -22.85
CA LEU A 123 -14.34 17.32 -22.05
C LEU A 123 -14.65 17.54 -20.57
N PRO A 124 -13.86 16.96 -19.65
CA PRO A 124 -13.98 17.22 -18.22
C PRO A 124 -13.97 18.72 -17.89
N ASP A 125 -14.67 19.10 -16.82
CA ASP A 125 -14.73 20.50 -16.38
C ASP A 125 -13.34 21.01 -15.99
N ASN A 126 -12.64 20.25 -15.15
CA ASN A 126 -11.27 20.53 -14.75
C ASN A 126 -10.27 19.64 -15.50
N LEU A 127 -9.77 20.16 -16.61
CA LEU A 127 -8.76 19.48 -17.44
C LEU A 127 -7.40 19.36 -16.74
N ASN A 128 -7.06 20.32 -15.88
CA ASN A 128 -5.78 20.28 -15.17
C ASN A 128 -5.74 19.08 -14.23
N ASP A 129 -6.79 18.86 -13.46
CA ASP A 129 -6.86 17.73 -12.54
C ASP A 129 -7.02 16.40 -13.30
N PHE A 130 -7.90 16.38 -14.31
CA PHE A 130 -8.18 15.16 -15.05
C PHE A 130 -6.97 14.63 -15.83
N PHE A 131 -6.28 15.52 -16.57
CA PHE A 131 -5.09 15.15 -17.34
C PHE A 131 -3.79 15.28 -16.54
N GLY A 132 -3.85 15.79 -15.31
CA GLY A 132 -2.68 15.99 -14.46
C GLY A 132 -1.67 16.96 -15.05
N ILE A 133 -2.13 18.06 -15.68
CA ILE A 133 -1.25 19.02 -16.38
C ILE A 133 -0.16 19.55 -15.44
N PHE A 134 1.08 19.57 -15.94
CA PHE A 134 2.26 19.99 -15.20
C PHE A 134 3.21 20.77 -16.11
N SER A 135 3.98 21.69 -15.54
CA SER A 135 4.92 22.56 -16.26
C SER A 135 6.40 22.27 -15.96
N SER A 136 6.66 21.33 -15.05
CA SER A 136 8.02 20.91 -14.69
C SER A 136 8.08 19.40 -14.56
N GLU A 137 8.90 18.77 -15.39
CA GLU A 137 9.10 17.32 -15.38
C GLU A 137 9.66 16.86 -14.03
N ARG A 138 10.59 17.63 -13.45
CA ARG A 138 11.16 17.38 -12.11
C ARG A 138 10.08 17.35 -11.04
N GLN A 139 9.26 18.39 -10.96
CA GLN A 139 8.17 18.48 -9.96
C GLN A 139 7.11 17.38 -10.15
N ASN A 140 6.80 17.02 -11.40
CA ASN A 140 5.88 15.93 -11.68
C ASN A 140 6.40 14.56 -11.19
N VAL A 141 7.69 14.29 -11.34
CA VAL A 141 8.31 13.07 -10.77
C VAL A 141 8.20 13.08 -9.24
N LEU A 142 8.51 14.20 -8.57
CA LEU A 142 8.38 14.32 -7.12
C LEU A 142 6.95 14.03 -6.66
N ARG A 143 5.95 14.69 -7.27
CA ARG A 143 4.53 14.49 -6.96
C ARG A 143 4.08 13.05 -7.21
N ALA A 144 4.53 12.42 -8.28
CA ALA A 144 4.19 11.03 -8.56
C ALA A 144 4.77 10.09 -7.47
N CYS A 145 6.01 10.31 -7.03
CA CYS A 145 6.59 9.56 -5.91
C CYS A 145 5.79 9.76 -4.61
N GLU A 146 5.34 10.99 -4.32
CA GLU A 146 4.47 11.28 -3.16
C GLU A 146 3.15 10.50 -3.24
N HIS A 147 2.46 10.49 -4.39
CA HIS A 147 1.23 9.73 -4.55
C HIS A 147 1.42 8.22 -4.37
N ILE A 148 2.56 7.67 -4.80
CA ILE A 148 2.91 6.25 -4.58
C ILE A 148 3.09 5.98 -3.10
N ARG A 149 3.86 6.82 -2.39
CA ARG A 149 4.11 6.65 -0.95
C ARG A 149 2.88 6.85 -0.09
N ALA A 150 1.98 7.74 -0.49
CA ALA A 150 0.71 7.99 0.18
C ALA A 150 -0.34 6.89 -0.09
N SER A 151 -0.07 5.96 -1.00
CA SER A 151 -1.02 4.90 -1.35
C SER A 151 -0.99 3.77 -0.32
N PRO A 152 -2.15 3.34 0.22
CA PRO A 152 -2.22 2.17 1.08
C PRO A 152 -1.96 0.85 0.31
N LEU A 153 -1.87 0.91 -1.03
CA LEU A 153 -1.63 -0.26 -1.88
C LEU A 153 -0.14 -0.56 -2.08
N ILE A 154 0.76 0.34 -1.67
CA ILE A 154 2.20 0.18 -1.77
C ILE A 154 2.77 0.14 -0.36
N GLY A 155 3.21 -1.05 0.07
CA GLY A 155 3.73 -1.24 1.42
C GLY A 155 5.04 -0.47 1.66
N PRO A 156 5.35 -0.13 2.92
CA PRO A 156 6.55 0.64 3.28
C PRO A 156 7.86 -0.10 2.97
N LYS A 157 7.78 -1.40 2.67
CA LYS A 157 8.91 -2.24 2.31
C LYS A 157 9.39 -2.08 0.86
N ILE A 158 8.66 -1.35 0.02
CA ILE A 158 8.98 -1.14 -1.40
C ILE A 158 9.62 0.24 -1.57
N PRO A 159 10.92 0.34 -1.88
CA PRO A 159 11.56 1.61 -2.18
C PRO A 159 10.91 2.29 -3.39
N VAL A 160 10.61 3.58 -3.24
CA VAL A 160 10.05 4.43 -4.31
C VAL A 160 11.06 5.50 -4.68
N HIS A 161 11.58 5.40 -5.89
CA HIS A 161 12.58 6.29 -6.47
C HIS A 161 11.98 7.21 -7.52
N GLY A 162 12.58 8.39 -7.65
CA GLY A 162 12.25 9.38 -8.67
C GLY A 162 13.50 9.70 -9.46
N LEU A 163 13.45 9.52 -10.78
CA LEU A 163 14.56 9.75 -11.70
C LEU A 163 14.13 10.69 -12.84
N LEU A 164 15.09 11.42 -13.40
CA LEU A 164 14.90 12.19 -14.63
C LEU A 164 15.93 11.76 -15.67
N LEU A 165 15.47 11.28 -16.82
CA LEU A 165 16.33 10.99 -17.97
C LEU A 165 16.50 12.24 -18.82
N ASP A 166 17.72 12.72 -18.97
CA ASP A 166 18.02 13.69 -20.00
C ASP A 166 18.10 13.00 -21.37
N LEU A 167 17.17 13.33 -22.28
CA LEU A 167 17.14 12.78 -23.64
C LEU A 167 18.33 13.21 -24.50
N GLY A 168 18.95 14.36 -24.21
CA GLY A 168 20.09 14.87 -24.96
C GLY A 168 21.40 14.16 -24.60
N THR A 169 21.59 13.86 -23.30
CA THR A 169 22.85 13.27 -22.80
C THR A 169 22.73 11.79 -22.42
N GLY A 170 21.52 11.25 -22.31
CA GLY A 170 21.25 9.90 -21.80
C GLY A 170 21.49 9.74 -20.30
N ARG A 171 21.85 10.81 -19.57
CA ARG A 171 22.15 10.73 -18.14
C ARG A 171 20.88 10.69 -17.29
N LEU A 172 20.93 9.90 -16.22
CA LEU A 172 19.90 9.83 -15.20
C LEU A 172 20.27 10.72 -14.01
N GLU A 173 19.38 11.63 -13.66
CA GLU A 173 19.42 12.39 -12.42
C GLU A 173 18.57 11.70 -11.34
N TRP A 174 19.09 11.59 -10.12
CA TRP A 174 18.34 11.04 -8.99
C TRP A 174 17.62 12.17 -8.24
N LEU A 175 16.30 12.21 -8.33
CA LEU A 175 15.47 13.23 -7.69
C LEU A 175 14.98 12.80 -6.31
N VAL A 176 14.59 11.53 -6.18
CA VAL A 176 14.08 10.95 -4.93
C VAL A 176 14.78 9.62 -4.68
N ASN A 177 15.55 9.57 -3.61
CA ASN A 177 16.18 8.34 -3.14
C ASN A 177 15.21 7.56 -2.24
N GLY A 178 14.59 6.51 -2.79
CA GLY A 178 13.67 5.64 -2.06
C GLY A 178 14.30 4.89 -0.91
N TYR A 179 15.64 4.79 -0.90
CA TYR A 179 16.39 4.10 0.14
C TYR A 179 16.53 4.89 1.43
N GLU A 180 16.53 6.22 1.36
CA GLU A 180 16.64 7.10 2.54
C GLU A 180 15.34 7.09 3.35
N THR A 181 14.21 7.16 2.65
CA THR A 181 12.87 7.06 3.26
C THR A 181 12.63 5.66 3.84
N PHE A 182 13.11 4.61 3.17
CA PHE A 182 13.06 3.24 3.70
C PHE A 182 13.83 3.09 5.03
N THR A 183 14.99 3.74 5.17
CA THR A 183 15.76 3.72 6.42
C THR A 183 15.10 4.55 7.53
N SER A 184 14.53 5.73 7.22
CA SER A 184 13.85 6.55 8.23
C SER A 184 12.57 5.89 8.76
N THR A 185 11.71 5.32 7.91
CA THR A 185 10.49 4.64 8.37
C THR A 185 10.80 3.36 9.17
N ALA A 186 11.81 2.59 8.78
CA ALA A 186 12.24 1.43 9.56
C ALA A 186 12.90 1.83 10.89
N THR A 187 13.66 2.92 10.92
CA THR A 187 14.32 3.43 12.14
C THR A 187 13.34 4.09 13.10
N GLU A 188 12.36 4.85 12.60
CA GLU A 188 11.29 5.46 13.39
C GLU A 188 10.33 4.40 13.93
N PHE A 189 9.98 3.39 13.11
CA PHE A 189 9.18 2.26 13.57
C PHE A 189 9.92 1.43 14.62
N THR A 190 11.21 1.13 14.42
CA THR A 190 12.00 0.37 15.42
C THR A 190 12.31 1.18 16.67
N ALA A 191 12.53 2.49 16.56
CA ALA A 191 12.70 3.38 17.71
C ALA A 191 11.39 3.52 18.51
N ALA A 192 10.26 3.72 17.82
CA ALA A 192 8.95 3.76 18.45
C ALA A 192 8.57 2.41 19.07
N LEU A 193 8.86 1.30 18.39
CA LEU A 193 8.66 -0.04 18.92
C LEU A 193 9.54 -0.32 20.14
N LYS A 194 10.83 0.07 20.10
CA LYS A 194 11.76 -0.07 21.23
C LYS A 194 11.31 0.77 22.43
N GLU A 195 10.94 2.02 22.21
CA GLU A 195 10.42 2.90 23.26
C GLU A 195 9.11 2.36 23.87
N ASN A 196 8.24 1.76 23.06
CA ASN A 196 7.01 1.13 23.54
C ASN A 196 7.27 -0.20 24.25
N LEU A 197 8.28 -0.99 23.84
CA LEU A 197 8.75 -2.18 24.54
C LEU A 197 9.37 -1.82 25.89
N ASP A 198 10.22 -0.79 25.94
CA ASP A 198 10.84 -0.31 27.18
C ASP A 198 9.77 0.22 28.15
N LYS A 199 8.75 0.94 27.66
CA LYS A 199 7.59 1.38 28.46
C LYS A 199 6.69 0.23 28.91
N ALA A 200 6.45 -0.76 28.06
CA ALA A 200 5.69 -1.95 28.41
C ALA A 200 6.44 -2.80 29.44
N GLN A 201 7.76 -2.90 29.33
CA GLN A 201 8.63 -3.62 30.26
C GLN A 201 8.73 -2.89 31.61
N ALA A 202 8.77 -1.56 31.61
CA ALA A 202 8.64 -0.75 32.81
C ALA A 202 7.26 -0.89 33.48
N ALA A 203 6.18 -0.94 32.69
CA ALA A 203 4.81 -1.16 33.20
C ALA A 203 4.56 -2.60 33.69
N LEU A 204 5.26 -3.59 33.13
CA LEU A 204 5.24 -4.99 33.57
C LEU A 204 6.12 -5.22 34.80
N GLY A 205 7.14 -4.38 35.02
CA GLY A 205 7.96 -4.39 36.24
C GLY A 205 7.18 -4.01 37.51
N ASP A 206 6.05 -3.33 37.36
CA ASP A 206 5.14 -2.92 38.44
C ASP A 206 4.03 -3.96 38.75
N LEU A 207 4.03 -5.11 38.04
CA LEU A 207 3.14 -6.23 38.31
C LEU A 207 3.91 -7.31 39.08
N GLU A 208 3.93 -7.19 40.41
CA GLU A 208 4.32 -8.29 41.31
C GLU A 208 3.41 -9.50 41.05
N GLY A 209 3.87 -10.44 40.22
CA GLY A 209 3.11 -11.67 39.94
C GLY A 209 3.53 -12.50 38.74
N PHE A 210 4.47 -12.05 37.88
CA PHE A 210 4.96 -12.86 36.76
C PHE A 210 6.36 -13.40 37.03
N LYS A 211 6.44 -14.58 37.66
CA LYS A 211 7.67 -15.38 37.73
C LYS A 211 7.90 -16.08 36.38
N LEU A 212 8.76 -15.51 35.54
CA LEU A 212 9.62 -16.31 34.68
C LEU A 212 11.06 -16.04 35.12
N GLY A 213 11.62 -17.03 35.81
CA GLY A 213 12.91 -16.97 36.45
C GLY A 213 14.07 -16.82 35.47
N GLU A 214 15.06 -16.09 35.97
CA GLU A 214 16.49 -16.17 35.64
C GLU A 214 16.87 -16.07 34.16
N MET A 215 17.44 -14.92 33.77
CA MET A 215 18.81 -14.91 33.26
C MET A 215 19.31 -13.47 33.13
N LYS A 216 20.45 -13.23 33.78
CA LYS A 216 21.26 -12.01 33.68
C LYS A 216 21.64 -11.75 32.22
N PHE A 217 21.42 -10.54 31.73
CA PHE A 217 22.09 -10.06 30.53
C PHE A 217 23.54 -9.71 30.90
N PRO A 218 24.56 -10.34 30.28
CA PRO A 218 25.94 -9.96 30.51
C PRO A 218 26.23 -8.63 29.80
N ASP A 219 26.90 -7.71 30.50
CA ASP A 219 27.52 -6.54 29.88
C ASP A 219 28.64 -7.01 28.92
N ALA A 220 28.37 -7.05 27.62
CA ALA A 220 29.38 -7.39 26.62
C ALA A 220 29.28 -6.55 25.34
N ARG A 221 30.48 -6.22 24.83
CA ARG A 221 30.80 -5.20 23.83
C ARG A 221 30.33 -5.58 22.42
N ILE A 222 30.12 -4.54 21.60
CA ILE A 222 29.66 -4.57 20.20
C ILE A 222 30.49 -5.56 19.37
N GLY A 223 29.85 -6.63 18.87
CA GLY A 223 30.48 -7.59 17.96
C GLY A 223 29.83 -8.98 17.86
N GLU A 224 29.08 -9.42 18.87
CA GLU A 224 28.51 -10.80 18.91
C GLU A 224 26.96 -10.85 18.82
N ALA A 225 26.29 -9.74 18.49
CA ALA A 225 24.83 -9.67 18.56
C ALA A 225 24.07 -10.33 17.39
N ALA A 226 24.74 -10.74 16.31
CA ALA A 226 24.05 -11.29 15.14
C ALA A 226 23.52 -12.72 15.35
N SER A 227 24.26 -13.56 16.08
CA SER A 227 23.88 -14.97 16.31
C SER A 227 22.89 -15.15 17.46
N GLN A 228 22.78 -14.18 18.38
CA GLN A 228 21.78 -14.24 19.45
C GLN A 228 20.41 -13.73 19.00
N VAL A 229 20.33 -12.78 18.05
CA VAL A 229 19.05 -12.23 17.55
C VAL A 229 18.20 -13.28 16.82
N GLU A 230 18.82 -14.23 16.10
CA GLU A 230 18.09 -15.33 15.44
C GLU A 230 17.33 -16.23 16.43
N SER A 231 17.79 -16.34 17.68
CA SER A 231 17.13 -17.14 18.72
C SER A 231 15.93 -16.44 19.39
N PHE A 232 15.77 -15.13 19.19
CA PHE A 232 14.71 -14.30 19.79
C PHE A 232 13.59 -13.93 18.82
N LEU A 233 13.84 -13.96 17.50
CA LEU A 233 12.84 -13.67 16.46
C LEU A 233 11.52 -14.45 16.61
N PRO A 234 11.51 -15.78 16.80
CA PRO A 234 10.25 -16.53 16.94
C PRO A 234 9.48 -16.24 18.24
N LYS A 235 10.10 -15.56 19.21
CA LYS A 235 9.44 -15.17 20.48
C LYS A 235 8.80 -13.79 20.41
N LEU A 236 9.21 -12.95 19.46
CA LEU A 236 8.71 -11.59 19.25
C LEU A 236 7.59 -11.52 18.20
N GLU A 237 7.52 -12.51 17.33
CA GLU A 237 6.50 -12.66 16.28
C GLU A 237 5.04 -12.49 16.77
N PRO A 238 4.60 -13.10 17.89
CA PRO A 238 3.22 -12.92 18.35
C PRO A 238 2.94 -11.54 18.96
N VAL A 239 3.97 -10.81 19.39
CA VAL A 239 3.85 -9.44 19.93
C VAL A 239 3.81 -8.43 18.80
N LEU A 240 4.68 -8.62 17.80
CA LEU A 240 4.74 -7.82 16.58
C LEU A 240 3.45 -7.93 15.76
N GLN A 241 2.89 -9.13 15.64
CA GLN A 241 1.61 -9.35 14.95
C GLN A 241 0.47 -8.58 15.62
N LYS A 242 0.39 -8.61 16.96
CA LYS A 242 -0.63 -7.87 17.71
C LYS A 242 -0.48 -6.35 17.60
N ILE A 243 0.75 -5.85 17.43
CA ILE A 243 1.01 -4.42 17.24
C ILE A 243 0.68 -4.01 15.80
N GLU A 244 1.03 -4.81 14.79
CA GLU A 244 0.64 -4.58 13.40
C GLU A 244 -0.88 -4.56 13.23
N ASP A 245 -1.60 -5.50 13.84
CA ASP A 245 -3.06 -5.59 13.76
C ASP A 245 -3.75 -4.33 14.35
N VAL A 246 -3.19 -3.76 15.42
CA VAL A 246 -3.72 -2.56 16.09
C VAL A 246 -3.37 -1.27 15.32
N VAL A 247 -2.20 -1.21 14.69
CA VAL A 247 -1.78 -0.07 13.85
C VAL A 247 -2.56 -0.04 12.53
N VAL A 248 -2.87 -1.21 11.95
CA VAL A 248 -3.69 -1.33 10.73
C VAL A 248 -5.15 -0.92 10.98
N ALA A 249 -5.65 -1.13 12.19
CA ALA A 249 -7.02 -0.76 12.57
C ALA A 249 -7.22 0.75 12.78
N HIS A 250 -6.16 1.51 13.11
CA HIS A 250 -6.24 2.93 13.49
C HIS A 250 -5.20 3.81 12.78
N PRO A 251 -5.31 4.00 11.45
CA PRO A 251 -4.33 4.73 10.66
C PRO A 251 -4.27 6.24 10.98
N GLU A 252 -5.30 6.79 11.63
CA GLU A 252 -5.38 8.19 12.08
C GLU A 252 -4.71 8.49 13.43
N ALA A 253 -4.30 7.46 14.19
CA ALA A 253 -3.71 7.65 15.51
C ALA A 253 -2.24 8.07 15.40
N GLN A 254 -1.96 9.32 15.76
CA GLN A 254 -0.62 9.91 15.67
C GLN A 254 0.21 9.69 16.96
N THR A 255 -0.39 9.16 18.02
CA THR A 255 0.29 8.89 19.31
C THR A 255 -0.18 7.59 19.97
N PRO A 256 0.67 6.89 20.75
CA PRO A 256 0.31 5.63 21.42
C PRO A 256 -0.87 5.74 22.40
N LYS A 257 -1.05 6.91 23.02
CA LYS A 257 -2.17 7.16 23.95
C LYS A 257 -3.51 7.20 23.22
N GLN A 258 -3.52 7.58 21.95
CA GLN A 258 -4.69 7.53 21.08
C GLN A 258 -4.95 6.09 20.63
N LEU A 259 -3.94 5.31 20.25
CA LEU A 259 -4.08 3.89 19.90
C LEU A 259 -4.68 3.04 21.02
N VAL A 260 -4.27 3.24 22.28
CA VAL A 260 -4.81 2.47 23.41
C VAL A 260 -6.27 2.84 23.72
N VAL A 261 -6.63 4.12 23.57
CA VAL A 261 -7.99 4.61 23.79
C VAL A 261 -8.91 4.22 22.62
N GLU A 262 -8.42 4.25 21.38
CA GLU A 262 -9.17 3.86 20.18
C GLU A 262 -9.28 2.34 20.04
N ALA A 263 -8.24 1.56 20.37
CA ALA A 263 -8.31 0.10 20.42
C ALA A 263 -9.27 -0.40 21.52
N ALA A 264 -9.36 0.31 22.64
CA ALA A 264 -10.37 0.04 23.66
C ALA A 264 -11.80 0.38 23.19
N LYS A 265 -11.96 1.39 22.33
CA LYS A 265 -13.25 1.75 21.69
C LYS A 265 -13.61 0.81 20.53
N ASP A 266 -12.64 0.27 19.80
CA ASP A 266 -12.85 -0.62 18.64
C ASP A 266 -13.07 -2.08 19.01
N ALA A 267 -12.46 -2.56 20.10
CA ALA A 267 -12.86 -3.82 20.72
C ALA A 267 -14.36 -3.82 21.10
N ALA A 268 -14.93 -2.63 21.35
CA ALA A 268 -16.35 -2.42 21.59
C ALA A 268 -17.18 -2.11 20.32
N ARG A 269 -16.58 -2.01 19.11
CA ARG A 269 -17.28 -1.65 17.86
C ARG A 269 -17.12 -2.65 16.69
N ASP A 270 -16.23 -3.63 16.77
CA ASP A 270 -15.94 -4.56 15.65
C ASP A 270 -17.16 -5.40 15.19
N PHE A 271 -18.14 -5.62 16.07
CA PHE A 271 -19.39 -6.29 15.72
C PHE A 271 -20.33 -5.45 14.83
N ALA A 272 -20.16 -4.12 14.80
CA ALA A 272 -21.00 -3.22 14.02
C ALA A 272 -20.87 -3.47 12.51
N ARG A 273 -19.71 -4.00 12.07
CA ARG A 273 -19.45 -4.39 10.66
C ARG A 273 -20.38 -5.50 10.16
N HIS A 274 -21.00 -6.26 11.06
CA HIS A 274 -21.90 -7.37 10.75
C HIS A 274 -23.38 -6.97 10.76
N ILE A 275 -23.68 -5.68 11.00
CA ILE A 275 -25.04 -5.16 11.02
C ILE A 275 -25.43 -4.72 9.61
N VAL A 276 -26.43 -5.39 9.05
CA VAL A 276 -26.97 -5.05 7.73
C VAL A 276 -27.90 -3.86 7.89
N ARG A 277 -27.51 -2.71 7.33
CA ARG A 277 -28.22 -1.42 7.44
C ARG A 277 -29.72 -1.51 7.11
N THR A 278 -30.07 -2.31 6.11
CA THR A 278 -31.43 -2.47 5.58
C THR A 278 -32.28 -3.46 6.36
N ARG A 279 -31.71 -4.21 7.31
CA ARG A 279 -32.42 -5.24 8.09
C ARG A 279 -32.97 -4.63 9.38
N THR A 280 -34.09 -5.16 9.91
CA THR A 280 -34.62 -4.70 11.19
C THR A 280 -34.23 -5.60 12.36
N TYR A 281 -34.13 -4.97 13.53
CA TYR A 281 -33.63 -5.55 14.77
C TYR A 281 -34.54 -5.15 15.94
N LYS A 282 -34.63 -6.02 16.94
CA LYS A 282 -35.15 -5.69 18.28
C LYS A 282 -33.99 -5.76 19.26
N VAL A 283 -33.96 -4.86 20.22
CA VAL A 283 -32.88 -4.66 21.20
C VAL A 283 -33.47 -4.68 22.60
N ILE A 284 -32.79 -5.27 23.57
CA ILE A 284 -33.12 -5.12 24.99
C ILE A 284 -32.09 -4.16 25.59
N GLY A 285 -32.54 -3.00 26.06
CA GLY A 285 -31.66 -2.03 26.73
C GLY A 285 -31.27 -2.47 28.13
N ASP A 286 -30.31 -1.78 28.75
CA ASP A 286 -29.87 -2.04 30.14
C ASP A 286 -31.01 -1.88 31.17
N ASP A 287 -32.03 -1.10 30.81
CA ASP A 287 -33.29 -0.94 31.56
C ASP A 287 -34.23 -2.16 31.47
N LYS A 288 -33.79 -3.24 30.78
CA LYS A 288 -34.56 -4.45 30.48
C LYS A 288 -35.81 -4.22 29.63
N ARG A 289 -35.93 -3.06 28.96
CA ARG A 289 -37.05 -2.77 28.06
C ARG A 289 -36.72 -3.19 26.64
N LEU A 290 -37.75 -3.65 25.94
CA LEU A 290 -37.70 -4.02 24.54
C LEU A 290 -37.83 -2.77 23.66
N TYR A 291 -36.87 -2.56 22.77
CA TYR A 291 -36.87 -1.51 21.77
C TYR A 291 -36.84 -2.12 20.36
N GLY A 292 -37.79 -1.74 19.50
CA GLY A 292 -37.84 -2.18 18.10
C GLY A 292 -39.26 -2.42 17.58
N PRO A 293 -39.42 -2.74 16.28
CA PRO A 293 -38.34 -2.96 15.31
C PRO A 293 -37.62 -1.66 14.92
N ILE A 294 -36.29 -1.65 14.98
CA ILE A 294 -35.44 -0.56 14.50
C ILE A 294 -34.59 -1.03 13.32
N THR A 295 -34.23 -0.14 12.41
CA THR A 295 -33.35 -0.49 11.28
C THR A 295 -31.91 -0.68 11.75
N GLY A 296 -31.12 -1.42 10.96
CA GLY A 296 -29.69 -1.58 11.19
C GLY A 296 -28.95 -0.25 11.22
N GLU A 297 -29.40 0.75 10.46
CA GLU A 297 -28.87 2.12 10.56
C GLU A 297 -29.11 2.76 11.93
N LYS A 298 -30.32 2.59 12.49
CA LYS A 298 -30.63 3.12 13.82
C LYS A 298 -29.86 2.38 14.92
N LEU A 299 -29.65 1.07 14.75
CA LEU A 299 -28.83 0.27 15.65
C LEU A 299 -27.35 0.70 15.61
N LEU A 300 -26.80 0.96 14.41
CA LEU A 300 -25.46 1.52 14.24
C LEU A 300 -25.32 2.91 14.87
N GLN A 301 -26.36 3.73 14.75
CA GLN A 301 -26.41 5.03 15.43
C GLN A 301 -26.34 4.87 16.96
N TRP A 302 -27.07 3.91 17.54
CA TRP A 302 -27.02 3.67 18.99
C TRP A 302 -25.68 3.13 19.49
N ILE A 303 -24.97 2.36 18.67
CA ILE A 303 -23.60 1.91 18.96
C ILE A 303 -22.64 3.11 18.93
N ALA A 304 -22.80 4.01 17.96
CA ALA A 304 -22.01 5.23 17.86
C ALA A 304 -22.28 6.20 19.02
N GLU A 305 -23.53 6.27 19.49
CA GLU A 305 -23.97 7.06 20.65
C GLU A 305 -23.68 6.39 22.00
N GLU A 306 -23.01 5.22 22.02
CA GLU A 306 -22.68 4.46 23.25
C GLU A 306 -23.91 4.08 24.10
N ARG A 307 -25.07 3.95 23.45
CA ARG A 307 -26.34 3.55 24.09
C ARG A 307 -26.53 2.04 24.18
N VAL A 308 -25.74 1.29 23.41
CA VAL A 308 -25.74 -0.18 23.36
C VAL A 308 -24.30 -0.66 23.18
N ASP A 309 -23.97 -1.80 23.77
CA ASP A 309 -22.64 -2.40 23.79
C ASP A 309 -22.64 -3.84 23.22
N GLY A 310 -21.46 -4.48 23.14
CA GLY A 310 -21.33 -5.84 22.60
C GLY A 310 -22.14 -6.91 23.34
N LYS A 311 -22.48 -6.67 24.61
CA LYS A 311 -23.25 -7.61 25.45
C LYS A 311 -24.75 -7.42 25.32
N THR A 312 -25.19 -6.31 24.74
CA THR A 312 -26.59 -5.95 24.57
C THR A 312 -27.33 -7.03 23.75
N PRO A 313 -28.42 -7.64 24.26
CA PRO A 313 -29.17 -8.66 23.54
C PRO A 313 -29.94 -8.07 22.35
N VAL A 314 -29.84 -8.76 21.21
CA VAL A 314 -30.44 -8.35 19.93
C VAL A 314 -31.13 -9.55 19.26
N GLN A 315 -32.26 -9.28 18.61
CA GLN A 315 -32.97 -10.25 17.78
C GLN A 315 -33.13 -9.68 16.37
N VAL A 316 -32.76 -10.48 15.37
CA VAL A 316 -32.84 -10.12 13.95
C VAL A 316 -34.20 -10.52 13.39
N GLU A 317 -34.77 -9.69 12.52
CA GLU A 317 -35.99 -10.02 11.80
C GLU A 317 -35.87 -11.36 11.03
N GLY A 318 -36.79 -12.28 11.31
CA GLY A 318 -36.82 -13.66 10.82
C GLY A 318 -36.21 -14.70 11.78
N SER A 319 -35.61 -14.28 12.90
CA SER A 319 -35.08 -15.17 13.94
C SER A 319 -35.94 -15.11 15.21
N THR A 320 -36.11 -16.26 15.87
CA THR A 320 -36.76 -16.35 17.20
C THR A 320 -35.76 -16.24 18.35
N GLU A 321 -34.46 -16.22 18.07
CA GLU A 321 -33.41 -16.25 19.09
C GLU A 321 -32.82 -14.87 19.40
N TRP A 322 -32.59 -14.62 20.70
CA TRP A 322 -31.89 -13.45 21.23
C TRP A 322 -30.41 -13.76 21.39
N ARG A 323 -29.53 -12.89 20.88
CA ARG A 323 -28.08 -13.09 20.94
C ARG A 323 -27.37 -11.78 21.30
N PRO A 324 -26.23 -11.82 22.01
CA PRO A 324 -25.41 -10.64 22.25
C PRO A 324 -24.95 -10.00 20.93
N LEU A 325 -24.88 -8.67 20.91
CA LEU A 325 -24.54 -7.87 19.73
C LEU A 325 -23.17 -8.26 19.14
N GLU A 326 -22.21 -8.65 19.99
CA GLU A 326 -20.87 -9.14 19.59
C GLU A 326 -20.89 -10.47 18.80
N LYS A 327 -21.94 -11.29 18.96
CA LYS A 327 -22.07 -12.61 18.31
C LYS A 327 -22.90 -12.60 17.02
N LEU A 328 -23.26 -11.42 16.51
CA LEU A 328 -24.05 -11.29 15.28
C LEU A 328 -23.33 -11.81 14.03
N ALA A 329 -21.99 -11.79 14.01
CA ALA A 329 -21.17 -12.29 12.90
C ALA A 329 -21.44 -13.77 12.56
N GLU A 330 -21.76 -14.59 13.56
CA GLU A 330 -22.03 -16.02 13.39
C GLU A 330 -23.38 -16.30 12.72
N ALA A 331 -24.36 -15.41 12.87
CA ALA A 331 -25.70 -15.57 12.28
C ALA A 331 -25.71 -15.26 10.76
N VAL A 332 -24.80 -14.42 10.27
CA VAL A 332 -24.74 -14.02 8.85
C VAL A 332 -24.11 -15.12 7.97
N LYS A 333 -23.16 -15.90 8.52
CA LYS A 333 -22.50 -17.00 7.80
C LYS A 333 -23.45 -18.16 7.44
N GLN A 334 -24.57 -18.32 8.13
CA GLN A 334 -25.48 -19.44 7.92
C GLN A 334 -26.46 -19.28 6.75
N ASN A 335 -26.46 -18.15 6.03
CA ASN A 335 -27.51 -17.86 5.03
C ASN A 335 -27.01 -17.42 3.65
N ILE A 336 -25.75 -17.70 3.29
CA ILE A 336 -25.25 -17.49 1.93
C ILE A 336 -25.32 -18.83 1.18
N PRO A 337 -26.28 -19.05 0.26
CA PRO A 337 -26.29 -20.25 -0.56
C PRO A 337 -25.02 -20.27 -1.43
N LEU A 338 -24.29 -21.38 -1.36
CA LEU A 338 -23.09 -21.58 -2.17
C LEU A 338 -23.44 -21.50 -3.66
N PRO A 339 -22.64 -20.82 -4.49
CA PRO A 339 -22.83 -20.85 -5.93
C PRO A 339 -22.66 -22.28 -6.46
N PRO A 340 -23.43 -22.69 -7.50
CA PRO A 340 -23.31 -24.02 -8.05
C PRO A 340 -21.90 -24.24 -8.63
N PRO A 341 -21.33 -25.47 -8.50
CA PRO A 341 -20.01 -25.77 -9.01
C PRO A 341 -19.95 -25.57 -10.53
N LEU A 342 -18.92 -24.86 -11.00
CA LEU A 342 -18.70 -24.64 -12.42
C LEU A 342 -18.35 -25.97 -13.09
N THR A 343 -19.22 -26.44 -13.99
CA THR A 343 -18.92 -27.58 -14.85
C THR A 343 -17.87 -27.17 -15.90
N PRO A 344 -16.77 -27.92 -16.06
CA PRO A 344 -15.77 -27.60 -17.07
C PRO A 344 -16.37 -27.78 -18.47
N LYS A 345 -16.23 -26.75 -19.31
CA LYS A 345 -16.58 -26.83 -20.74
C LYS A 345 -15.68 -27.86 -21.44
N PRO A 346 -16.20 -28.68 -22.37
CA PRO A 346 -15.39 -29.55 -23.21
C PRO A 346 -14.34 -28.74 -23.99
N GLY A 347 -13.10 -29.21 -23.96
CA GLY A 347 -11.91 -28.44 -24.28
C GLY A 347 -11.77 -27.98 -25.73
N PHE A 348 -11.34 -26.73 -25.89
CA PHE A 348 -10.60 -26.30 -27.08
C PHE A 348 -9.14 -26.68 -26.89
N GLY A 349 -8.71 -27.71 -27.62
CA GLY A 349 -7.33 -28.18 -27.62
C GLY A 349 -6.38 -27.14 -28.20
N PHE A 350 -5.66 -26.41 -27.35
CA PHE A 350 -4.43 -25.74 -27.74
C PHE A 350 -3.32 -26.79 -27.87
N LYS A 351 -2.97 -27.17 -29.11
CA LYS A 351 -1.70 -27.86 -29.38
C LYS A 351 -0.55 -26.89 -29.07
N ARG A 352 0.32 -27.28 -28.15
CA ARG A 352 1.62 -26.60 -27.95
C ARG A 352 2.53 -26.86 -29.15
N PRO A 353 3.37 -25.91 -29.59
CA PRO A 353 4.32 -26.16 -30.67
C PRO A 353 5.36 -27.18 -30.20
N GLY A 354 5.54 -28.29 -30.91
CA GLY A 354 6.67 -29.21 -30.71
C GLY A 354 6.39 -30.69 -30.43
N GLN A 355 5.15 -31.18 -30.52
CA GLN A 355 4.89 -32.62 -30.55
C GLN A 355 4.45 -33.05 -31.95
N ARG A 356 5.25 -33.95 -32.57
CA ARG A 356 5.01 -34.52 -33.90
C ARG A 356 3.76 -35.40 -33.91
#